data_AF-A0A6S7GFB0-F1
#
_entry.id   AF-A0A6S7GFB0-F1
#
_cell.length_a   1.000
_cell.length_b   1.000
_cell.length_c   1.000
_cell.angle_alpha   90.00
_cell.angle_beta   90.00
_cell.angle_gamma   90.00
#
_symmetry.space_group_name_H-M   'P 1'
#
loop_
_entity.id
_entity.type
_entity.pdbx_description
1 polymer ?
#
loop_
_entity_poly.entity_id
_entity_poly.type
_entity_poly.pdbx_seq_one_letter_code
_entity_poly.pdbx_strand_id
1 'polypeptide(L)'
;MRVDLTKADPKNKRLYPPFLSLDIFDNTEYDCRNPQEWLNLGVVKGKQRPVPGKALLSLTGKDVADPDRFKWLDVGVLNYNPQTKLYFVRAVAPGGIQHNVIPKGTQLNAYIKRDDEKSKAIPLPPSLTTEGCWIPRVRLMFCAEDPVIFADRVAHAYNLRLETEALLRYHLGEVKIAC
;
A
#
# COMPACT_ATOMS: atom_id res chain seq x y z
N MET A 1 36.57 10.80 1.16
CA MET A 1 35.97 9.65 1.85
C MET A 1 34.57 9.46 1.25
N ARG A 2 34.36 8.46 0.39
CA ARG A 2 33.02 8.18 -0.18
C ARG A 2 32.27 7.34 0.85
N VAL A 3 31.26 7.93 1.49
CA VAL A 3 30.36 7.18 2.37
C VAL A 3 29.37 6.47 1.46
N ASP A 4 29.43 5.14 1.46
CA ASP A 4 28.49 4.31 0.72
C ASP A 4 27.17 4.27 1.49
N LEU A 5 26.22 5.11 1.08
CA LEU A 5 24.90 5.24 1.70
C LEU A 5 23.92 4.14 1.27
N THR A 6 24.36 3.19 0.42
CA THR A 6 23.49 2.18 -0.21
C THR A 6 23.55 0.81 0.44
N LYS A 7 24.50 0.57 1.37
CA LYS A 7 24.57 -0.70 2.10
C LYS A 7 23.51 -0.76 3.20
N ALA A 8 22.44 -1.51 2.93
CA ALA A 8 21.47 -1.92 3.93
C ALA A 8 22.12 -2.90 4.93
N ASP A 9 22.74 -2.37 5.99
CA ASP A 9 23.06 -3.16 7.17
C ASP A 9 21.72 -3.57 7.83
N PRO A 10 21.50 -4.86 8.14
CA PRO A 10 20.28 -5.32 8.81
C PRO A 10 20.05 -4.69 10.20
N LYS A 11 21.05 -4.02 10.78
CA LYS A 11 20.93 -3.20 12.00
C LYS A 11 20.75 -1.70 11.74
N ASN A 12 20.65 -1.28 10.48
CA ASN A 12 20.61 0.12 10.08
C ASN A 12 19.25 0.75 10.40
N LYS A 13 19.08 1.16 11.66
CA LYS A 13 18.05 2.12 12.03
C LYS A 13 18.32 3.38 11.21
N ARG A 14 17.46 3.70 10.24
CA ARG A 14 17.57 4.91 9.42
C ARG A 14 17.93 6.09 10.33
N LEU A 15 19.08 6.73 10.08
CA LEU A 15 19.57 7.85 10.89
C LEU A 15 18.58 9.03 10.91
N TYR A 16 17.74 9.11 9.87
CA TYR A 16 16.75 10.16 9.70
C TYR A 16 15.41 9.58 9.25
N PRO A 17 14.29 10.14 9.72
CA PRO A 17 12.97 9.71 9.28
C PRO A 17 12.79 9.98 7.76
N PRO A 18 12.04 9.13 7.04
CA PRO A 18 11.62 9.46 5.69
C PRO A 18 10.79 10.74 5.70
N PHE A 19 10.98 11.58 4.69
CA PHE A 19 10.19 12.81 4.51
C PHE A 19 9.54 12.88 3.12
N LEU A 20 9.97 12.04 2.17
CA LEU A 20 9.29 11.87 0.90
C LEU A 20 8.39 10.63 0.94
N SER A 21 7.22 10.76 0.33
CA SER A 21 6.28 9.65 0.18
C SER A 21 6.78 8.66 -0.88
N LEU A 22 6.52 7.37 -0.66
CA LEU A 22 7.04 6.28 -1.49
C LEU A 22 6.41 6.23 -2.88
N ASP A 23 5.17 6.70 -3.02
CA ASP A 23 4.41 6.76 -4.27
C ASP A 23 5.03 7.68 -5.33
N ILE A 24 5.85 8.66 -4.91
CA ILE A 24 6.62 9.51 -5.84
C ILE A 24 7.64 8.68 -6.63
N PHE A 25 8.12 7.57 -6.06
CA PHE A 25 9.17 6.71 -6.62
C PHE A 25 8.63 5.43 -7.25
N ASP A 26 7.31 5.33 -7.39
CA ASP A 26 6.67 4.18 -7.97
C ASP A 26 7.01 4.05 -9.47
N ASN A 27 7.38 2.83 -9.89
CA ASN A 27 7.70 2.53 -11.29
C ASN A 27 6.63 1.60 -11.88
N THR A 28 5.82 2.13 -12.79
CA THR A 28 4.73 1.39 -13.45
C THR A 28 5.21 0.40 -14.51
N GLU A 29 6.48 0.43 -14.93
CA GLU A 29 7.02 -0.51 -15.91
C GLU A 29 7.12 -1.94 -15.37
N TYR A 30 7.09 -2.11 -14.04
CA TYR A 30 6.97 -3.43 -13.40
C TYR A 30 5.55 -4.01 -13.55
N ASP A 31 4.56 -3.22 -13.96
CA ASP A 31 3.17 -3.66 -14.03
C ASP A 31 2.94 -4.48 -15.30
N CYS A 32 2.49 -5.73 -15.13
CA CYS A 32 2.21 -6.62 -16.26
C CYS A 32 0.92 -6.28 -17.03
N ARG A 33 0.11 -5.35 -16.50
CA ARG A 33 -1.15 -4.89 -17.09
C ARG A 33 -1.34 -3.40 -16.84
N ASN A 34 -2.03 -2.74 -17.77
CA ASN A 34 -2.46 -1.37 -17.55
C ASN A 34 -3.68 -1.30 -16.59
N PRO A 35 -4.01 -0.12 -16.04
CA PRO A 35 -5.10 0.00 -15.06
C PRO A 35 -6.47 -0.45 -15.57
N GLN A 36 -6.76 -0.27 -16.86
CA GLN A 36 -8.04 -0.71 -17.44
C GLN A 36 -8.10 -2.23 -17.58
N GLU A 37 -7.00 -2.87 -17.99
CA GLU A 37 -6.88 -4.33 -18.04
C GLU A 37 -7.06 -4.96 -16.65
N TRP A 38 -6.50 -4.34 -15.61
CA TRP A 38 -6.74 -4.77 -14.23
C TRP A 38 -8.23 -4.73 -13.87
N LEU A 39 -8.90 -3.60 -14.12
CA LEU A 39 -10.33 -3.45 -13.83
C LEU A 39 -11.21 -4.41 -14.65
N ASN A 40 -10.82 -4.71 -15.88
CA ASN A 40 -11.54 -5.62 -16.76
C ASN A 40 -11.54 -7.07 -16.25
N LEU A 41 -10.56 -7.48 -15.42
CA LEU A 41 -10.61 -8.78 -14.73
C LEU A 41 -11.82 -8.93 -13.81
N GLY A 42 -12.41 -7.81 -13.37
CA GLY A 42 -13.62 -7.77 -12.56
C GLY A 42 -14.91 -7.97 -13.37
N VAL A 43 -14.88 -7.94 -14.70
CA VAL A 43 -16.08 -8.06 -15.54
C VAL A 43 -16.48 -9.53 -15.64
N VAL A 44 -17.54 -9.91 -14.93
CA VAL A 44 -18.10 -11.28 -14.98
C VAL A 44 -19.53 -11.21 -15.49
N LYS A 45 -19.81 -11.84 -16.63
CA LYS A 45 -21.13 -11.85 -17.30
C LYS A 45 -21.68 -10.42 -17.52
N GLY A 46 -20.82 -9.50 -17.96
CA GLY A 46 -21.18 -8.10 -18.23
C GLY A 46 -21.44 -7.25 -16.98
N LYS A 47 -21.23 -7.78 -15.77
CA LYS A 47 -21.36 -7.03 -14.50
C LYS A 47 -19.99 -6.80 -13.89
N GLN A 48 -19.72 -5.55 -13.50
CA GLN A 48 -18.49 -5.20 -12.81
C GLN A 48 -18.51 -5.75 -11.37
N ARG A 49 -17.50 -6.56 -11.05
CA ARG A 49 -17.19 -7.03 -9.70
C ARG A 49 -15.88 -6.37 -9.22
N PRO A 50 -15.67 -6.25 -7.90
CA PRO A 50 -14.40 -5.80 -7.38
C PRO A 50 -13.29 -6.78 -7.75
N VAL A 51 -12.13 -6.27 -8.17
CA VAL A 51 -10.94 -7.08 -8.45
C VAL A 51 -10.22 -7.36 -7.13
N PRO A 52 -9.96 -8.63 -6.78
CA PRO A 52 -9.34 -8.95 -5.50
C PRO A 52 -7.87 -8.54 -5.46
N GLY A 53 -7.44 -8.03 -4.31
CA GLY A 53 -6.05 -7.68 -4.03
C GLY A 53 -5.77 -7.54 -2.53
N LYS A 54 -4.52 -7.23 -2.21
CA LYS A 54 -4.06 -6.82 -0.89
C LYS A 54 -3.57 -5.38 -0.96
N ALA A 55 -3.92 -4.57 0.03
CA ALA A 55 -3.44 -3.19 0.09
C ALA A 55 -2.95 -2.78 1.47
N LEU A 56 -1.95 -1.91 1.49
CA LEU A 56 -1.42 -1.29 2.69
C LEU A 56 -2.26 -0.05 3.05
N LEU A 57 -3.10 -0.16 4.07
CA LEU A 57 -4.06 0.88 4.47
C LEU A 57 -3.72 1.46 5.86
N SER A 58 -3.96 2.77 6.03
CA SER A 58 -3.79 3.47 7.31
C SER A 58 -5.03 3.33 8.20
N LEU A 59 -4.84 2.84 9.42
CA LEU A 59 -5.91 2.56 10.36
C LEU A 59 -6.45 3.78 11.12
N THR A 60 -5.91 4.98 10.94
CA THR A 60 -6.33 6.12 11.78
C THR A 60 -6.52 7.44 11.02
N GLY A 61 -6.49 7.42 9.68
CA GLY A 61 -6.85 8.58 8.84
C GLY A 61 -5.95 9.83 8.97
N LYS A 62 -4.93 9.81 9.84
CA LYS A 62 -3.90 10.85 9.95
C LYS A 62 -2.54 10.22 9.66
N ASP A 63 -1.90 10.70 8.59
CA ASP A 63 -0.53 10.37 8.17
C ASP A 63 0.48 10.93 9.18
N VAL A 64 0.57 10.30 10.34
CA VAL A 64 1.68 10.49 11.28
C VAL A 64 2.55 9.25 11.17
N ALA A 65 3.87 9.46 11.14
CA ALA A 65 4.96 8.53 10.86
C ALA A 65 5.11 7.33 11.82
N ASP A 66 4.00 6.70 12.19
CA ASP A 66 3.92 5.54 13.06
C ASP A 66 3.69 4.28 12.19
N PRO A 67 4.72 3.43 12.03
CA PRO A 67 4.67 2.25 11.17
C PRO A 67 3.57 1.25 11.56
N ASP A 68 3.20 1.20 12.85
CA ASP A 68 2.22 0.23 13.38
C ASP A 68 0.77 0.55 12.95
N ARG A 69 0.56 1.71 12.31
CA ARG A 69 -0.75 2.16 11.82
C ARG A 69 -1.08 1.66 10.43
N PHE A 70 -0.10 1.15 9.70
CA PHE A 70 -0.33 0.60 8.36
C PHE A 70 -0.45 -0.91 8.44
N LYS A 71 -1.50 -1.46 7.84
CA LYS A 71 -1.69 -2.91 7.74
C LYS A 71 -2.04 -3.33 6.32
N TRP A 72 -1.48 -4.45 5.91
CA TRP A 72 -1.91 -5.15 4.71
C TRP A 72 -3.26 -5.79 4.98
N LEU A 73 -4.26 -5.38 4.21
CA LEU A 73 -5.63 -5.87 4.30
C LEU A 73 -6.08 -6.42 2.95
N ASP A 74 -6.96 -7.41 2.98
CA ASP A 74 -7.65 -7.87 1.78
C ASP A 74 -8.62 -6.77 1.31
N VAL A 75 -8.57 -6.46 0.02
CA VAL A 75 -9.34 -5.39 -0.59
C VAL A 75 -9.97 -5.82 -1.91
N GLY A 76 -11.07 -5.14 -2.25
CA GLY A 76 -11.65 -5.14 -3.59
C GLY A 76 -11.35 -3.82 -4.28
N VAL A 77 -10.71 -3.90 -5.44
CA VAL A 77 -10.42 -2.75 -6.30
C VAL A 77 -11.64 -2.51 -7.19
N LEU A 78 -12.15 -1.29 -7.12
CA LEU A 78 -13.43 -0.92 -7.73
C LEU A 78 -13.26 0.03 -8.92
N ASN A 79 -12.28 0.93 -8.86
CA ASN A 79 -12.09 1.95 -9.89
C ASN A 79 -10.63 2.44 -9.93
N TYR A 80 -10.30 3.19 -10.97
CA TYR A 80 -9.02 3.85 -11.17
C TYR A 80 -9.24 5.27 -11.70
N ASN A 81 -8.52 6.25 -11.16
CA ASN A 81 -8.56 7.62 -11.65
C ASN A 81 -7.27 7.91 -12.45
N PRO A 82 -7.36 8.09 -13.79
CA PRO A 82 -6.19 8.38 -14.62
C PRO A 82 -5.48 9.70 -14.31
N GLN A 83 -6.19 10.70 -13.78
CA GLN A 83 -5.60 12.01 -13.47
C GLN A 83 -4.76 11.96 -12.20
N THR A 84 -5.29 11.34 -11.15
CA THR A 84 -4.58 11.23 -9.86
C THR A 84 -3.70 9.99 -9.77
N LYS A 85 -3.83 9.05 -10.72
CA LYS A 85 -3.14 7.74 -10.75
C LYS A 85 -3.41 6.90 -9.49
N LEU A 86 -4.60 7.04 -8.91
CA LEU A 86 -5.00 6.31 -7.71
C LEU A 86 -6.02 5.23 -8.04
N TYR A 87 -5.97 4.15 -7.27
CA TYR A 87 -6.98 3.08 -7.28
C TYR A 87 -7.95 3.28 -6.12
N PHE A 88 -9.24 3.11 -6.40
CA PHE A 88 -10.27 3.11 -5.38
C PHE A 88 -10.48 1.70 -4.85
N VAL A 89 -10.23 1.49 -3.57
CA VAL A 89 -10.28 0.18 -2.92
C VAL A 89 -11.20 0.18 -1.71
N ARG A 90 -11.80 -0.97 -1.43
CA ARG A 90 -12.60 -1.20 -0.23
C ARG A 90 -12.05 -2.41 0.54
N ALA A 91 -11.82 -2.26 1.84
CA ALA A 91 -11.40 -3.38 2.67
C ALA A 91 -12.50 -4.43 2.79
N VAL A 92 -12.08 -5.68 2.92
CA VAL A 92 -12.97 -6.84 3.00
C VAL A 92 -12.76 -7.51 4.35
N ALA A 93 -13.83 -8.04 4.94
CA ALA A 93 -13.74 -8.74 6.22
C ALA A 93 -12.83 -9.97 6.11
N PRO A 94 -12.11 -10.34 7.19
CA PRO A 94 -11.34 -11.58 7.23
C PRO A 94 -12.27 -12.76 6.95
N GLY A 95 -12.01 -13.46 5.84
CA GLY A 95 -12.97 -14.32 5.15
C GLY A 95 -12.96 -14.12 3.63
N GLY A 96 -12.39 -12.99 3.18
CA GLY A 96 -11.98 -12.73 1.80
C GLY A 96 -13.12 -12.25 0.89
N ILE A 97 -12.74 -11.82 -0.32
CA ILE A 97 -13.69 -11.68 -1.44
C ILE A 97 -13.96 -13.10 -1.93
N GLN A 98 -14.98 -13.74 -1.38
CA GLN A 98 -15.47 -14.96 -2.00
C GLN A 98 -15.98 -14.60 -3.39
N HIS A 99 -15.40 -15.22 -4.41
CA HIS A 99 -15.79 -15.02 -5.80
C HIS A 99 -17.33 -15.07 -5.89
N ASN A 100 -17.93 -14.10 -6.61
CA ASN A 100 -19.36 -14.05 -6.93
C ASN A 100 -20.39 -13.88 -5.80
N VAL A 101 -20.00 -13.77 -4.53
CA VAL A 101 -20.94 -13.48 -3.44
C VAL A 101 -20.66 -12.08 -2.92
N ILE A 102 -21.54 -11.13 -3.23
CA ILE A 102 -21.79 -10.00 -2.32
C ILE A 102 -22.82 -10.57 -1.36
N PRO A 103 -22.50 -10.93 -0.11
CA PRO A 103 -23.52 -11.40 0.81
C PRO A 103 -24.56 -10.28 0.92
N LYS A 104 -25.81 -10.59 0.53
CA LYS A 104 -26.93 -9.68 0.76
C LYS A 104 -26.99 -9.43 2.27
N GLY A 105 -26.72 -8.19 2.67
CA GLY A 105 -26.64 -7.83 4.09
C GLY A 105 -25.28 -8.09 4.74
N THR A 106 -24.16 -8.04 4.00
CA THR A 106 -22.83 -8.07 4.63
C THR A 106 -22.72 -6.88 5.57
N GLN A 107 -22.94 -7.13 6.86
CA GLN A 107 -22.40 -6.27 7.89
C GLN A 107 -20.89 -6.32 7.71
N LEU A 108 -20.35 -5.24 7.15
CA LEU A 108 -18.97 -5.08 6.75
C LEU A 108 -18.10 -4.87 7.99
N ASN A 109 -18.18 -5.81 8.92
CA ASN A 109 -17.39 -5.82 10.14
C ASN A 109 -16.08 -6.52 9.80
N ALA A 110 -15.25 -5.83 9.02
CA ALA A 110 -13.87 -6.23 8.89
C ALA A 110 -13.20 -5.97 10.25
N TYR A 111 -12.53 -6.98 10.79
CA TYR A 111 -11.81 -6.88 12.04
C TYR A 111 -10.35 -7.26 11.83
N ILE A 112 -9.45 -6.58 12.52
CA ILE A 112 -8.05 -6.96 12.54
C ILE A 112 -7.92 -8.10 13.56
N LYS A 113 -7.70 -9.33 13.09
CA LYS A 113 -7.20 -10.40 13.95
C LYS A 113 -5.75 -10.07 14.32
N ARG A 114 -5.42 -10.09 15.60
CA ARG A 114 -4.03 -10.17 16.05
C ARG A 114 -3.62 -11.64 16.04
N ASP A 115 -2.32 -11.90 15.87
CA ASP A 115 -1.76 -13.26 15.91
C ASP A 115 -1.98 -13.95 17.26
N ASP A 116 -2.35 -13.20 18.30
CA ASP A 116 -2.78 -13.73 19.59
C ASP A 116 -4.27 -14.15 19.55
N GLU A 117 -4.52 -15.45 19.49
CA GLU A 117 -5.86 -16.08 19.47
C GLU A 117 -6.81 -15.62 20.62
N LYS A 118 -6.27 -15.00 21.68
CA LYS A 118 -7.04 -14.54 22.85
C LYS A 118 -7.47 -13.07 22.80
N SER A 119 -7.08 -12.31 21.79
CA SER A 119 -7.32 -10.87 21.77
C SER A 119 -8.54 -10.47 20.94
N LYS A 120 -9.43 -9.65 21.53
CA LYS A 120 -10.66 -9.18 20.87
C LYS A 120 -10.32 -8.46 19.56
N ALA A 121 -11.04 -8.84 18.51
CA ALA A 121 -10.94 -8.27 17.18
C ALA A 121 -11.11 -6.74 17.22
N ILE A 122 -10.13 -5.99 16.69
CA ILE A 122 -10.22 -4.52 16.64
C ILE A 122 -11.13 -4.16 15.45
N PRO A 123 -12.22 -3.41 15.65
CA PRO A 123 -13.06 -2.94 14.56
C PRO A 123 -12.21 -2.17 13.54
N LEU A 124 -12.43 -2.40 12.24
CA LEU A 124 -11.79 -1.54 11.25
C LEU A 124 -12.19 -0.09 11.51
N PRO A 125 -11.26 0.85 11.30
CA PRO A 125 -11.54 2.26 11.48
C PRO A 125 -12.62 2.69 10.49
N PRO A 126 -13.48 3.66 10.85
CA PRO A 126 -14.62 4.08 10.01
C PRO A 126 -14.22 4.45 8.58
N SER A 127 -13.00 4.96 8.39
CA SER A 127 -12.41 5.31 7.09
C SER A 127 -12.12 4.11 6.18
N LEU A 128 -12.09 2.89 6.72
CA LEU A 128 -11.75 1.67 5.99
C LEU A 128 -12.91 0.65 5.91
N THR A 129 -14.03 0.89 6.59
CA THR A 129 -15.15 -0.04 6.62
C THR A 129 -16.01 0.09 5.36
N THR A 130 -16.74 1.18 5.11
CA THR A 130 -17.77 1.17 4.05
C THR A 130 -17.48 2.07 2.84
N GLU A 131 -16.83 3.21 3.06
CA GLU A 131 -16.66 4.22 2.01
C GLU A 131 -15.54 3.88 1.03
N GLY A 132 -14.55 3.07 1.46
CA GLY A 132 -13.35 2.81 0.65
C GLY A 132 -12.38 4.00 0.66
N CYS A 133 -11.24 3.84 0.01
CA CYS A 133 -10.23 4.90 -0.06
C CYS A 133 -9.46 4.85 -1.39
N TRP A 134 -8.86 5.99 -1.75
CA TRP A 134 -7.97 6.09 -2.89
C TRP A 134 -6.52 5.83 -2.45
N ILE A 135 -5.86 4.90 -3.13
CA ILE A 135 -4.48 4.51 -2.80
C ILE A 135 -3.58 4.53 -4.04
N PRO A 136 -2.29 4.85 -3.87
CA PRO A 136 -1.30 4.71 -4.94
C PRO A 136 -1.02 3.23 -5.23
N ARG A 137 -0.58 2.95 -6.46
CA ARG A 137 -0.34 1.58 -6.93
C ARG A 137 0.75 0.84 -6.14
N VAL A 138 1.82 1.52 -5.70
CA VAL A 138 2.86 0.93 -4.83
C VAL A 138 2.31 0.33 -3.52
N ARG A 139 1.10 0.71 -3.08
CA ARG A 139 0.44 0.17 -1.89
C ARG A 139 -0.57 -0.94 -2.19
N LEU A 140 -0.75 -1.32 -3.45
CA LEU A 140 -1.76 -2.28 -3.91
C LEU A 140 -1.09 -3.41 -4.66
N MET A 141 -1.30 -4.65 -4.24
CA MET A 141 -0.93 -5.86 -4.96
C MET A 141 -2.19 -6.59 -5.41
N PHE A 142 -2.38 -6.80 -6.71
CA PHE A 142 -3.53 -7.57 -7.19
C PHE A 142 -3.32 -9.06 -6.92
N CYS A 143 -4.40 -9.82 -6.65
CA CYS A 143 -4.27 -11.27 -6.46
C CYS A 143 -3.82 -12.03 -7.72
N ALA A 144 -3.98 -11.43 -8.91
CA ALA A 144 -3.54 -11.97 -10.19
C ALA A 144 -2.20 -11.39 -10.68
N GLU A 145 -1.49 -10.68 -9.80
CA GLU A 145 -0.12 -10.18 -10.02
C GLU A 145 0.91 -11.17 -9.49
N ASP A 146 2.12 -11.17 -10.08
CA ASP A 146 3.25 -11.92 -9.55
C ASP A 146 3.81 -11.20 -8.29
N PRO A 147 3.80 -11.85 -7.11
CA PRO A 147 4.27 -11.22 -5.87
C PRO A 147 5.76 -10.87 -5.90
N VAL A 148 6.59 -11.56 -6.68
CA VAL A 148 8.03 -11.27 -6.80
C VAL A 148 8.23 -9.96 -7.54
N ILE A 149 7.54 -9.78 -8.67
CA ILE A 149 7.59 -8.54 -9.46
C ILE A 149 7.04 -7.35 -8.64
N PHE A 150 5.97 -7.57 -7.88
CA PHE A 150 5.46 -6.57 -6.95
C PHE A 150 6.48 -6.20 -5.87
N ALA A 151 7.16 -7.18 -5.29
CA ALA A 151 8.19 -6.94 -4.28
C ALA A 151 9.38 -6.17 -4.86
N ASP A 152 9.84 -6.52 -6.07
CA ASP A 152 10.91 -5.83 -6.79
C ASP A 152 10.56 -4.37 -7.06
N ARG A 153 9.32 -4.09 -7.48
CA ARG A 153 8.80 -2.74 -7.66
C ARG A 153 8.86 -1.91 -6.38
N VAL A 154 8.41 -2.48 -5.26
CA VAL A 154 8.44 -1.79 -3.95
C VAL A 154 9.87 -1.58 -3.47
N ALA A 155 10.76 -2.57 -3.66
CA ALA A 155 12.17 -2.47 -3.31
C ALA A 155 12.87 -1.38 -4.14
N HIS A 156 12.61 -1.32 -5.44
CA HIS A 156 13.12 -0.28 -6.33
C HIS A 156 12.67 1.12 -5.87
N ALA A 157 11.37 1.32 -5.62
CA ALA A 157 10.85 2.59 -5.12
C ALA A 157 11.48 2.99 -3.78
N TYR A 158 11.70 2.01 -2.89
CA TYR A 158 12.32 2.24 -1.59
C TYR A 158 13.78 2.69 -1.71
N ASN A 159 14.56 2.04 -2.57
CA ASN A 159 15.97 2.37 -2.81
C ASN A 159 16.11 3.73 -3.49
N LEU A 160 15.29 4.01 -4.51
CA LEU A 160 15.32 5.30 -5.20
C LEU A 160 14.96 6.46 -4.27
N ARG A 161 14.00 6.23 -3.35
CA ARG A 161 13.69 7.17 -2.28
C ARG A 161 14.88 7.40 -1.36
N LEU A 162 15.56 6.34 -0.92
CA LEU A 162 16.74 6.45 -0.06
C LEU A 162 17.82 7.32 -0.69
N GLU A 163 18.14 7.05 -1.95
CA GLU A 163 19.14 7.82 -2.70
C GLU A 163 18.73 9.28 -2.85
N THR A 164 17.48 9.54 -3.20
CA THR A 164 16.96 10.90 -3.39
C THR A 164 16.91 11.69 -2.08
N GLU A 165 16.40 11.09 -1.00
CA GLU A 165 16.39 11.72 0.33
C GLU A 165 17.81 12.04 0.81
N ALA A 166 18.78 11.15 0.55
CA ALA A 166 20.18 11.39 0.88
C ALA A 166 20.78 12.57 0.09
N LEU A 167 20.54 12.63 -1.22
CA LEU A 167 20.99 13.72 -2.07
C LEU A 167 20.37 15.06 -1.68
N LEU A 168 19.08 15.08 -1.34
CA LEU A 168 18.39 16.29 -0.90
C LEU A 168 18.97 16.81 0.41
N ARG A 169 19.21 15.94 1.41
CA ARG A 169 19.83 16.36 2.67
C ARG A 169 21.24 16.91 2.48
N TYR A 170 22.02 16.29 1.59
CA TYR A 170 23.37 16.75 1.27
C TYR A 170 23.36 18.15 0.66
N HIS A 171 22.49 18.41 -0.33
CA HIS A 171 22.45 19.68 -1.04
C HIS A 171 21.71 20.80 -0.28
N LEU A 172 20.69 20.46 0.53
CA LEU A 172 19.85 21.44 1.24
C LEU A 172 20.33 21.71 2.68
N GLY A 173 21.46 21.13 3.10
CA GLY A 173 22.17 21.59 4.30
C GLY A 173 21.52 21.22 5.64
N GLU A 174 20.72 20.14 5.73
CA GLU A 174 20.37 19.57 7.05
C GLU A 174 21.55 18.89 7.76
N VAL A 175 22.78 19.10 7.27
CA VAL A 175 24.00 18.84 8.03
C VAL A 175 24.15 19.98 9.04
N LYS A 176 23.54 19.81 10.23
CA LYS A 176 24.04 20.52 11.41
C LYS A 176 25.46 20.02 11.67
N ILE A 177 26.44 20.72 11.10
CA ILE A 177 27.83 20.60 11.54
C ILE A 177 27.83 21.13 12.97
N ALA A 178 27.85 20.21 13.93
CA ALA A 178 28.20 20.58 15.30
C ALA A 178 29.68 20.96 15.28
N CYS A 179 29.96 22.26 15.23
CA CYS A 179 31.24 22.83 15.65
C CYS A 179 31.30 22.87 17.17
#